data_AF-A0A942TFD8-F1
#
_entry.id   AF-A0A942TFD8-F1
#
_cell.length_a   1.000
_cell.length_b   1.000
_cell.length_c   1.000
_cell.angle_alpha   90.00
_cell.angle_beta   90.00
_cell.angle_gamma   90.00
#
_symmetry.space_group_name_H-M   'P 1'
#
loop_
_entity.id
_entity.type
_entity.pdbx_description
1 polymer ?
#
loop_
_entity_poly.entity_id
_entity_poly.type
_entity_poly.pdbx_seq_one_letter_code
_entity_poly.pdbx_strand_id
1 'polypeptide(L)'
;MDEIILEENKSIEQKIAALNKHNLLDFRIVDWKKLRGGTSSTVLKLTADNGKSYVFKENERDIITEETFFLKSYEHLKVLPKIIYIDEDQQYYIYEYMAGEIKSNFNNKKANLHILVDDLIIHYKPFSENKWGYTYQRYDSFKDFLLSEVNDAWKVVSKVLTSQDYNLVKSIAETRDQGEKPYLLHGDCGVHNFLQKNDCLIGVIDPLTLAGPPLFELVFAFCSSPDQLTYEVIFDVARKLPTFRHDRKYLVGEVIIGLYLRIERCIYHHPDDLPAYLAAWKYWNSLFDVQNIKCQ
;
A
#
# COMPACT_ATOMS: atom_id res chain seq x y z
N MET A 1 14.76 20.19 22.42
CA MET A 1 13.75 19.13 22.18
C MET A 1 12.38 19.64 22.61
N ASP A 2 12.25 20.16 23.83
CA ASP A 2 10.99 20.74 24.30
C ASP A 2 10.54 21.98 23.50
N GLU A 3 11.46 22.87 23.10
CA GLU A 3 11.13 24.06 22.29
C GLU A 3 10.58 23.73 20.90
N ILE A 4 11.14 22.72 20.21
CA ILE A 4 10.68 22.29 18.88
C ILE A 4 9.26 21.70 18.97
N ILE A 5 9.00 20.88 19.98
CA ILE A 5 7.67 20.30 20.22
C ILE A 5 6.65 21.39 20.56
N LEU A 6 7.05 22.41 21.32
CA LEU A 6 6.22 23.58 21.63
C LEU A 6 5.89 24.40 20.38
N GLU A 7 6.86 24.63 19.50
CA GLU A 7 6.67 25.36 18.24
C GLU A 7 5.77 24.60 17.25
N GLU A 8 5.97 23.29 17.09
CA GLU A 8 5.10 22.43 16.28
C GLU A 8 3.65 22.46 16.76
N ASN A 9 3.42 22.29 18.07
CA ASN A 9 2.08 22.32 18.65
C ASN A 9 1.41 23.69 18.45
N LYS A 10 2.17 24.77 18.58
CA LYS A 10 1.67 26.13 18.34
C LYS A 10 1.25 26.34 16.89
N SER A 11 2.01 25.81 15.93
CA SER A 11 1.66 25.83 14.50
C SER A 11 0.35 25.07 14.21
N ILE A 12 0.19 23.88 14.81
CA ILE A 12 -1.03 23.06 14.72
C ILE A 12 -2.24 23.80 15.31
N GLU A 13 -2.10 24.37 16.51
CA GLU A 13 -3.15 25.13 17.18
C GLU A 13 -3.60 26.33 16.34
N GLN A 14 -2.67 27.03 15.69
CA GLN A 14 -2.98 28.14 14.79
C GLN A 14 -3.81 27.69 13.57
N LYS A 15 -3.45 26.56 12.96
CA LYS A 15 -4.19 25.98 11.82
C LYS A 15 -5.62 25.57 12.24
N ILE A 16 -5.75 24.88 13.37
CA ILE A 16 -7.07 24.48 13.92
C ILE A 16 -7.91 25.72 14.28
N ALA A 17 -7.30 26.73 14.90
CA ALA A 17 -7.97 27.98 15.22
C ALA A 17 -8.45 28.70 13.94
N ALA A 18 -7.66 28.68 12.86
CA ALA A 18 -8.06 29.23 11.56
C ALA A 18 -9.25 28.48 10.96
N LEU A 19 -9.21 27.14 10.92
CA LEU A 19 -10.33 26.29 10.46
C LEU A 19 -11.64 26.65 11.17
N ASN A 20 -11.59 26.76 12.51
CA ASN A 20 -12.75 27.10 13.34
C ASN A 20 -13.21 28.55 13.18
N LYS A 21 -12.27 29.51 13.08
CA LYS A 21 -12.58 30.94 12.97
C LYS A 21 -13.23 31.27 11.63
N HIS A 22 -12.78 30.63 10.56
CA HIS A 22 -13.26 30.86 9.20
C HIS A 22 -14.40 29.93 8.79
N ASN A 23 -14.86 29.05 9.69
CA ASN A 23 -15.92 28.06 9.43
C ASN A 23 -15.66 27.24 8.16
N LEU A 24 -14.42 26.75 8.00
CA LEU A 24 -14.01 25.96 6.83
C LEU A 24 -14.54 24.51 6.87
N LEU A 25 -15.16 24.13 7.98
CA LEU A 25 -15.76 22.82 8.23
C LEU A 25 -17.18 23.03 8.77
N ASP A 26 -18.09 22.09 8.50
CA ASP A 26 -19.47 22.10 9.01
C ASP A 26 -19.58 21.82 10.53
N PHE A 27 -18.45 21.76 11.23
CA PHE A 27 -18.33 21.46 12.65
C PHE A 27 -17.12 22.20 13.24
N ARG A 28 -17.06 22.30 14.56
CA ARG A 28 -15.89 22.85 15.25
C ARG A 28 -15.01 21.75 15.81
N ILE A 29 -13.71 21.92 15.65
CA ILE A 29 -12.72 21.09 16.32
C ILE A 29 -12.59 21.57 17.75
N VAL A 30 -12.86 20.69 18.72
CA VAL A 30 -12.85 21.01 20.16
C VAL A 30 -11.63 20.46 20.88
N ASP A 31 -11.02 19.40 20.35
CA ASP A 31 -9.85 18.75 20.93
C ASP A 31 -9.06 18.02 19.84
N TRP A 32 -7.78 17.76 20.08
CA TRP A 32 -6.93 17.00 19.19
C TRP A 32 -5.89 16.19 19.95
N LYS A 33 -5.48 15.07 19.36
CA LYS A 33 -4.35 14.28 19.86
C LYS A 33 -3.47 13.82 18.72
N LYS A 34 -2.15 13.86 18.92
CA LYS A 34 -1.18 13.32 17.97
C LYS A 34 -1.34 11.80 17.90
N LEU A 35 -1.48 11.26 16.70
CA LEU A 35 -1.42 9.83 16.45
C LEU A 35 0.05 9.44 16.18
N ARG A 36 0.38 8.17 16.37
CA ARG A 36 1.65 7.64 15.88
C ARG A 36 1.54 7.58 14.35
N GLY A 37 2.19 8.50 13.66
CA GLY A 37 2.26 8.56 12.20
C GLY A 37 3.58 8.02 11.66
N GLY A 38 3.64 7.79 10.35
CA GLY A 38 4.87 7.43 9.64
C GLY A 38 5.95 8.50 9.78
N THR A 39 7.18 8.14 9.41
CA THR A 39 8.43 8.86 9.72
C THR A 39 8.50 10.31 9.22
N SER A 40 7.61 10.75 8.32
CA SER A 40 7.63 12.08 7.67
C SER A 40 6.34 12.91 7.81
N SER A 41 5.25 12.35 8.33
CA SER A 41 3.93 13.03 8.36
C SER A 41 3.47 13.42 9.76
N THR A 42 2.82 14.57 9.89
CA THR A 42 2.09 14.93 11.11
C THR A 42 0.65 14.45 11.00
N VAL A 43 0.26 13.50 11.87
CA VAL A 43 -1.08 12.90 11.89
C VAL A 43 -1.75 13.15 13.23
N LEU A 44 -2.93 13.76 13.23
CA LEU A 44 -3.70 14.07 14.43
C LEU A 44 -5.11 13.47 14.34
N LYS A 45 -5.60 12.93 15.45
CA LYS A 45 -7.03 12.68 15.60
C LYS A 45 -7.67 13.95 16.14
N LEU A 46 -8.64 14.48 15.40
CA LEU A 46 -9.46 15.61 15.80
C LEU A 46 -10.77 15.10 16.42
N THR A 47 -11.20 15.73 17.49
CA THR A 47 -12.52 15.55 18.09
C THR A 47 -13.36 16.77 17.76
N ALA A 48 -14.56 16.56 17.22
CA ALA A 48 -15.48 17.64 16.85
C ALA A 48 -16.63 17.78 17.85
N ASP A 49 -17.24 18.97 17.88
CA ASP A 49 -18.42 19.31 18.70
C ASP A 49 -19.67 18.49 18.33
N ASN A 50 -19.73 17.96 17.11
CA ASN A 50 -20.77 17.06 16.65
C ASN A 50 -20.62 15.60 17.16
N GLY A 51 -19.62 15.34 18.02
CA GLY A 51 -19.35 14.02 18.60
C GLY A 51 -18.61 13.04 17.67
N LYS A 52 -18.27 13.44 16.43
CA LYS A 52 -17.46 12.63 15.50
C LYS A 52 -15.98 12.91 15.68
N SER A 53 -15.17 12.03 15.08
CA SER A 53 -13.73 12.22 14.98
C SER A 53 -13.28 12.29 13.53
N TYR A 54 -12.20 13.00 13.32
CA TYR A 54 -11.56 13.19 12.01
C TYR A 54 -10.06 12.97 12.15
N VAL A 55 -9.38 12.84 11.02
CA VAL A 55 -7.93 12.81 10.97
C VAL A 55 -7.44 14.02 10.21
N PHE A 56 -6.55 14.78 10.82
CA PHE A 56 -5.75 15.80 10.16
C PHE A 56 -4.42 15.16 9.75
N LYS A 57 -4.05 15.29 8.48
CA LYS A 57 -2.77 14.81 7.97
C LYS A 57 -2.06 15.92 7.23
N GLU A 58 -0.84 16.20 7.67
CA GLU A 58 0.08 17.17 7.08
C GLU A 58 1.34 16.47 6.58
N ASN A 59 1.78 16.87 5.39
CA ASN A 59 2.96 16.33 4.72
C ASN A 59 3.44 17.31 3.64
N GLU A 60 4.49 16.95 2.91
CA GLU A 60 4.92 17.67 1.72
C GLU A 60 3.80 17.77 0.68
N ARG A 61 3.74 18.91 -0.03
CA ARG A 61 2.68 19.23 -1.00
C ARG A 61 2.42 18.08 -1.97
N ASP A 62 3.48 17.57 -2.59
CA ASP A 62 3.36 16.55 -3.64
C ASP A 62 2.74 15.26 -3.08
N ILE A 63 3.06 14.91 -1.82
CA ILE A 63 2.45 13.74 -1.15
C ILE A 63 0.96 13.99 -0.88
N ILE A 64 0.58 15.18 -0.38
CA ILE A 64 -0.83 15.52 -0.16
C ILE A 64 -1.61 15.52 -1.47
N THR A 65 -1.05 16.07 -2.55
CA THR A 65 -1.65 16.06 -3.88
C THR A 65 -1.94 14.64 -4.34
N GLU A 66 -0.96 13.75 -4.27
CA GLU A 66 -1.08 12.37 -4.73
C GLU A 66 -2.02 11.52 -3.87
N GLU A 67 -1.95 11.65 -2.55
CA GLU A 67 -2.84 10.94 -1.62
C GLU A 67 -4.29 11.35 -1.84
N THR A 68 -4.55 12.66 -1.91
CA THR A 68 -5.90 13.17 -2.05
C THR A 68 -6.47 12.93 -3.44
N PHE A 69 -5.64 12.87 -4.48
CA PHE A 69 -6.04 12.45 -5.81
C PHE A 69 -6.56 11.01 -5.82
N PHE A 70 -5.84 10.08 -5.17
CA PHE A 70 -6.28 8.69 -5.05
C PHE A 70 -7.60 8.58 -4.27
N LEU A 71 -7.66 9.18 -3.08
CA LEU A 71 -8.85 9.12 -2.22
C LEU A 71 -10.09 9.74 -2.89
N LYS A 72 -9.94 10.86 -3.61
CA LYS A 72 -11.04 11.45 -4.41
C LYS A 72 -11.47 10.55 -5.56
N SER A 73 -10.54 9.91 -6.25
CA SER A 73 -10.84 9.02 -7.38
C SER A 73 -11.72 7.82 -6.99
N TYR A 74 -11.66 7.45 -5.70
CA TYR A 74 -12.34 6.32 -5.09
C TYR A 74 -13.22 6.71 -3.89
N GLU A 75 -13.69 7.96 -3.80
CA GLU A 75 -14.43 8.49 -2.63
C GLU A 75 -15.73 7.76 -2.28
N HIS A 76 -16.25 6.97 -3.23
CA HIS A 76 -17.46 6.16 -3.08
C HIS A 76 -17.19 4.83 -2.37
N LEU A 77 -15.94 4.41 -2.23
CA LEU A 77 -15.55 3.16 -1.58
C LEU A 77 -15.45 3.35 -0.06
N LYS A 78 -16.25 2.60 0.69
CA LYS A 78 -16.30 2.70 2.16
C LYS A 78 -15.05 2.18 2.87
N VAL A 79 -14.25 1.37 2.19
CA VAL A 79 -12.97 0.86 2.71
C VAL A 79 -11.89 1.94 2.69
N LEU A 80 -12.11 3.08 2.04
CA LEU A 80 -11.19 4.21 2.04
C LEU A 80 -11.74 5.34 2.91
N PRO A 81 -10.86 6.14 3.53
CA PRO A 81 -11.29 7.32 4.26
C PRO A 81 -11.89 8.36 3.32
N LYS A 82 -12.99 8.97 3.75
CA LYS A 82 -13.62 10.07 3.02
C LYS A 82 -12.97 11.41 3.38
N ILE A 83 -12.47 12.11 2.37
CA ILE A 83 -11.94 13.47 2.53
C ILE A 83 -13.09 14.44 2.87
N ILE A 84 -12.84 15.29 3.86
CA ILE A 84 -13.73 16.35 4.31
C ILE A 84 -13.23 17.72 3.86
N TYR A 85 -11.92 17.94 3.92
CA TYR A 85 -11.30 19.21 3.59
C TYR A 85 -9.89 18.99 3.04
N ILE A 86 -9.47 19.85 2.12
CA ILE A 86 -8.09 19.93 1.65
C ILE A 86 -7.70 21.40 1.73
N ASP A 87 -6.54 21.65 2.31
CA ASP A 87 -5.94 22.97 2.37
C ASP A 87 -5.65 23.52 0.97
N GLU A 88 -5.83 24.83 0.77
CA GLU A 88 -5.65 25.48 -0.54
C GLU A 88 -4.20 25.35 -1.03
N ASP A 89 -3.23 25.46 -0.12
CA ASP A 89 -1.80 25.28 -0.41
C ASP A 89 -1.37 23.81 -0.43
N GLN A 90 -2.32 22.88 -0.22
CA GLN A 90 -2.13 21.43 -0.17
C GLN A 90 -1.05 21.02 0.85
N GLN A 91 -0.97 21.70 1.99
CA GLN A 91 -0.04 21.33 3.05
C GLN A 91 -0.65 20.29 4.00
N TYR A 92 -1.98 20.21 4.06
CA TYR A 92 -2.70 19.23 4.85
C TYR A 92 -4.08 18.94 4.28
N TYR A 93 -4.69 17.87 4.77
CA TYR A 93 -6.09 17.56 4.51
C TYR A 93 -6.72 16.92 5.75
N ILE A 94 -8.06 16.91 5.77
CA ILE A 94 -8.85 16.31 6.84
C ILE A 94 -9.77 15.26 6.23
N TYR A 95 -9.84 14.09 6.86
CA TYR A 95 -10.71 12.99 6.45
C TYR A 95 -11.44 12.35 7.63
N GLU A 96 -12.48 11.56 7.36
CA GLU A 96 -13.26 10.86 8.39
C GLU A 96 -12.41 9.83 9.15
N TYR A 97 -12.46 9.86 10.48
CA TYR A 97 -11.76 8.87 11.28
C TYR A 97 -12.42 7.50 11.18
N MET A 98 -11.64 6.49 10.77
CA MET A 98 -12.06 5.09 10.74
C MET A 98 -11.61 4.39 12.02
N ALA A 99 -12.57 3.84 12.78
CA ALA A 99 -12.29 3.21 14.07
C ALA A 99 -11.79 1.77 13.92
N GLY A 100 -10.47 1.61 13.79
CA GLY A 100 -9.78 0.32 13.76
C GLY A 100 -8.35 0.42 14.30
N GLU A 101 -7.67 -0.71 14.33
CA GLU A 101 -6.29 -0.86 14.77
C GLU A 101 -5.43 -1.36 13.61
N ILE A 102 -4.20 -0.85 13.52
CA ILE A 102 -3.18 -1.41 12.62
C ILE A 102 -2.50 -2.54 13.39
N LYS A 103 -2.51 -3.75 12.82
CA LYS A 103 -1.84 -4.93 13.36
C LYS A 103 -0.76 -5.38 12.38
N SER A 104 0.33 -5.95 12.90
CA SER A 104 1.43 -6.46 12.08
C SER A 104 1.07 -7.71 11.29
N ASN A 105 -0.04 -8.37 11.62
CA ASN A 105 -0.49 -9.59 10.97
C ASN A 105 -1.98 -9.56 10.61
N PHE A 106 -2.36 -10.50 9.74
CA PHE A 106 -3.75 -10.84 9.46
C PHE A 106 -4.04 -12.21 10.06
N ASN A 107 -4.86 -12.24 11.11
CA ASN A 107 -5.58 -13.47 11.41
C ASN A 107 -6.50 -13.76 10.21
N ASN A 108 -6.41 -14.97 9.63
CA ASN A 108 -7.15 -15.35 8.43
C ASN A 108 -6.86 -14.43 7.21
N LYS A 109 -5.60 -14.41 6.75
CA LYS A 109 -5.12 -13.65 5.58
C LYS A 109 -6.03 -13.83 4.35
N LYS A 110 -6.49 -15.06 4.09
CA LYS A 110 -7.37 -15.37 2.97
C LYS A 110 -8.67 -14.55 3.00
N ALA A 111 -9.36 -14.51 4.14
CA ALA A 111 -10.61 -13.76 4.26
C ALA A 111 -10.38 -12.24 4.13
N ASN A 112 -9.32 -11.73 4.71
CA ASN A 112 -8.98 -10.30 4.62
C ASN A 112 -8.59 -9.88 3.20
N LEU A 113 -7.86 -10.71 2.46
CA LEU A 113 -7.56 -10.46 1.06
C LEU A 113 -8.81 -10.55 0.17
N HIS A 114 -9.79 -11.40 0.52
CA HIS A 114 -11.09 -11.38 -0.16
C HIS A 114 -11.81 -10.05 0.03
N ILE A 115 -11.87 -9.53 1.26
CA ILE A 115 -12.44 -8.20 1.55
C ILE A 115 -11.69 -7.12 0.76
N LEU A 116 -10.36 -7.15 0.77
CA LEU A 116 -9.54 -6.19 0.03
C LEU A 116 -9.85 -6.20 -1.48
N VAL A 117 -10.00 -7.39 -2.07
CA VAL A 117 -10.34 -7.49 -3.48
C VAL A 117 -11.75 -6.98 -3.75
N ASP A 118 -12.73 -7.44 -2.98
CA ASP A 118 -14.14 -7.13 -3.17
C ASP A 118 -14.43 -5.63 -2.96
N ASP A 119 -13.80 -5.00 -1.95
CA ASP A 119 -14.12 -3.63 -1.55
C ASP A 119 -13.18 -2.58 -2.17
N LEU A 120 -12.01 -2.98 -2.71
CA LEU A 120 -11.03 -2.05 -3.28
C LEU A 120 -10.53 -2.45 -4.67
N ILE A 121 -9.84 -3.60 -4.81
CA ILE A 121 -9.00 -3.85 -6.00
C ILE A 121 -9.84 -4.01 -7.28
N ILE A 122 -11.02 -4.65 -7.22
CA ILE A 122 -11.88 -4.79 -8.42
C ILE A 122 -12.46 -3.45 -8.89
N HIS A 123 -12.42 -2.41 -8.05
CA HIS A 123 -12.95 -1.09 -8.36
C HIS A 123 -11.90 -0.16 -8.98
N TYR A 124 -10.65 -0.60 -9.10
CA TYR A 124 -9.61 0.24 -9.70
C TYR A 124 -9.95 0.64 -11.13
N LYS A 125 -9.71 1.91 -11.41
CA LYS A 125 -9.96 2.52 -12.71
C LYS A 125 -8.67 2.57 -13.53
N PRO A 126 -8.76 2.47 -14.86
CA PRO A 126 -7.63 2.74 -15.72
C PRO A 126 -7.06 4.14 -15.43
N PHE A 127 -5.75 4.23 -15.34
CA PHE A 127 -5.07 5.50 -15.18
C PHE A 127 -5.06 6.26 -16.52
N SER A 128 -5.27 7.57 -16.48
CA SER A 128 -5.46 8.39 -17.68
C SER A 128 -4.21 8.49 -18.53
N GLU A 129 -3.03 8.42 -17.90
CA GLU A 129 -1.75 8.45 -18.58
C GLU A 129 -1.27 7.03 -18.87
N ASN A 130 -0.70 6.81 -20.05
CA ASN A 130 -0.03 5.57 -20.38
C ASN A 130 1.40 5.55 -19.81
N LYS A 131 1.51 5.74 -18.49
CA LYS A 131 2.75 5.74 -17.72
C LYS A 131 2.61 4.83 -16.52
N TRP A 132 3.72 4.19 -16.14
CA TRP A 132 3.76 3.13 -15.15
C TRP A 132 4.61 3.53 -13.94
N GLY A 133 4.45 2.81 -12.83
CA GLY A 133 5.19 3.06 -11.59
C GLY A 133 4.55 4.14 -10.71
N TYR A 134 5.27 4.57 -9.68
CA TYR A 134 4.78 5.57 -8.73
C TYR A 134 4.40 6.87 -9.42
N THR A 135 3.45 7.60 -8.85
CA THR A 135 2.95 8.79 -9.52
C THR A 135 3.95 9.94 -9.62
N TYR A 136 4.86 10.01 -8.65
CA TYR A 136 6.00 10.92 -8.64
C TYR A 136 7.20 10.42 -9.48
N GLN A 137 7.21 9.16 -9.91
CA GLN A 137 8.32 8.57 -10.68
C GLN A 137 7.79 7.65 -11.78
N ARG A 138 7.62 8.22 -12.98
CA ARG A 138 6.96 7.59 -14.11
C ARG A 138 7.93 6.84 -15.02
N TYR A 139 7.46 5.70 -15.51
CA TYR A 139 8.15 4.82 -16.46
C TYR A 139 7.32 4.63 -17.74
N ASP A 140 7.99 4.35 -18.85
CA ASP A 140 7.35 4.07 -20.14
C ASP A 140 6.66 2.70 -20.20
N SER A 141 7.11 1.75 -19.37
CA SER A 141 6.54 0.42 -19.29
C SER A 141 6.55 -0.08 -17.84
N PHE A 142 5.64 -1.02 -17.53
CA PHE A 142 5.65 -1.66 -16.21
C PHE A 142 6.91 -2.49 -16.01
N LYS A 143 7.43 -3.07 -17.09
CA LYS A 143 8.70 -3.79 -17.10
C LYS A 143 9.84 -2.91 -16.61
N ASP A 144 9.95 -1.68 -17.11
CA ASP A 144 11.05 -0.78 -16.72
C ASP A 144 10.93 -0.36 -15.25
N PHE A 145 9.70 -0.13 -14.77
CA PHE A 145 9.43 0.07 -13.34
C PHE A 145 9.89 -1.14 -12.50
N LEU A 146 9.43 -2.35 -12.83
CA LEU A 146 9.79 -3.56 -12.10
C LEU A 146 11.30 -3.81 -12.11
N LEU A 147 11.96 -3.60 -13.24
CA LEU A 147 13.42 -3.74 -13.35
C LEU A 147 14.15 -2.73 -12.46
N SER A 148 13.66 -1.50 -12.36
CA SER A 148 14.18 -0.51 -11.42
C SER A 148 14.07 -1.03 -9.99
N GLU A 149 12.88 -1.43 -9.55
CA GLU A 149 12.64 -1.92 -8.19
C GLU A 149 13.50 -3.16 -7.87
N VAL A 150 13.61 -4.11 -8.80
CA VAL A 150 14.41 -5.33 -8.62
C VAL A 150 15.90 -5.02 -8.51
N ASN A 151 16.40 -4.09 -9.32
CA ASN A 151 17.81 -3.66 -9.29
C ASN A 151 18.13 -2.90 -8.00
N ASP A 152 17.22 -2.05 -7.54
CA ASP A 152 17.39 -1.31 -6.29
C ASP A 152 17.34 -2.26 -5.10
N ALA A 153 16.41 -3.22 -5.09
CA ALA A 153 16.31 -4.21 -4.02
C ALA A 153 17.54 -5.13 -3.94
N TRP A 154 18.20 -5.43 -5.07
CA TRP A 154 19.41 -6.26 -5.08
C TRP A 154 20.55 -5.69 -4.23
N LYS A 155 20.65 -4.35 -4.11
CA LYS A 155 21.66 -3.67 -3.28
C LYS A 155 21.59 -4.11 -1.80
N VAL A 156 20.45 -4.63 -1.38
CA VAL A 156 20.15 -5.02 0.00
C VAL A 156 20.00 -6.54 0.10
N VAL A 157 19.20 -7.12 -0.79
CA VAL A 157 18.80 -8.53 -0.77
C VAL A 157 19.97 -9.46 -1.11
N SER A 158 21.01 -8.98 -1.80
CA SER A 158 22.27 -9.73 -2.05
C SER A 158 22.99 -10.22 -0.79
N LYS A 159 22.63 -9.69 0.39
CA LYS A 159 23.13 -10.19 1.68
C LYS A 159 22.56 -11.55 2.07
N VAL A 160 21.40 -11.93 1.53
CA VAL A 160 20.63 -13.11 1.95
C VAL A 160 20.17 -14.00 0.80
N LEU A 161 20.11 -13.47 -0.43
CA LEU A 161 19.84 -14.22 -1.66
C LEU A 161 21.03 -14.19 -2.61
N THR A 162 21.05 -15.13 -3.55
CA THR A 162 22.17 -15.34 -4.48
C THR A 162 21.98 -14.58 -5.80
N SER A 163 23.04 -14.47 -6.60
CA SER A 163 22.94 -13.90 -7.96
C SER A 163 22.04 -14.74 -8.88
N GLN A 164 21.85 -16.03 -8.61
CA GLN A 164 20.91 -16.88 -9.34
C GLN A 164 19.47 -16.45 -9.04
N ASP A 165 19.15 -16.18 -7.77
CA ASP A 165 17.85 -15.63 -7.36
C ASP A 165 17.57 -14.29 -8.06
N TYR A 166 18.55 -13.38 -8.07
CA TYR A 166 18.43 -12.10 -8.79
C TYR A 166 18.15 -12.29 -10.29
N ASN A 167 18.92 -13.14 -10.96
CA ASN A 167 18.74 -13.39 -12.39
C ASN A 167 17.37 -14.02 -12.70
N LEU A 168 16.89 -14.92 -11.84
CA LEU A 168 15.55 -15.48 -11.93
C LEU A 168 14.49 -14.37 -11.85
N VAL A 169 14.49 -13.56 -10.80
CA VAL A 169 13.52 -12.46 -10.61
C VAL A 169 13.56 -11.49 -11.78
N LYS A 170 14.76 -11.10 -12.22
CA LYS A 170 14.96 -10.23 -13.37
C LYS A 170 14.33 -10.82 -14.63
N SER A 171 14.57 -12.10 -14.93
CA SER A 171 13.98 -12.77 -16.10
C SER A 171 12.44 -12.82 -16.05
N ILE A 172 11.87 -13.00 -14.86
CA ILE A 172 10.42 -12.95 -14.66
C ILE A 172 9.91 -11.52 -14.95
N ALA A 173 10.56 -10.50 -14.40
CA ALA A 173 10.21 -9.10 -14.63
C ALA A 173 10.30 -8.70 -16.12
N GLU A 174 11.35 -9.14 -16.82
CA GLU A 174 11.57 -8.84 -18.25
C GLU A 174 10.47 -9.38 -19.17
N THR A 175 9.87 -10.51 -18.79
CA THR A 175 8.88 -11.22 -19.60
C THR A 175 7.44 -10.94 -19.17
N ARG A 176 7.22 -9.94 -18.29
CA ARG A 176 5.88 -9.69 -17.78
C ARG A 176 4.94 -9.03 -18.76
N ASP A 177 3.76 -9.66 -18.87
CA ASP A 177 2.58 -9.03 -19.43
C ASP A 177 2.12 -7.94 -18.46
N GLN A 178 2.32 -6.70 -18.90
CA GLN A 178 1.90 -5.50 -18.18
C GLN A 178 0.40 -5.19 -18.36
N GLY A 179 -0.27 -5.87 -19.30
CA GLY A 179 -1.61 -5.52 -19.75
C GLY A 179 -1.64 -4.34 -20.72
N GLU A 180 -2.84 -3.96 -21.15
CA GLU A 180 -3.02 -2.91 -22.17
C GLU A 180 -2.83 -1.49 -21.61
N LYS A 181 -3.14 -1.28 -20.32
CA LYS A 181 -3.10 0.04 -19.67
C LYS A 181 -2.89 -0.09 -18.17
N PRO A 182 -2.23 0.91 -17.55
CA PRO A 182 -2.10 0.96 -16.10
C PRO A 182 -3.45 1.25 -15.43
N TYR A 183 -3.60 0.81 -14.18
CA TYR A 183 -4.69 1.17 -13.29
C TYR A 183 -4.16 2.05 -12.17
N LEU A 184 -5.00 2.93 -11.63
CA LEU A 184 -4.66 3.79 -10.49
C LEU A 184 -4.75 2.98 -9.19
N LEU A 185 -3.61 2.52 -8.69
CA LEU A 185 -3.45 1.65 -7.53
C LEU A 185 -3.14 2.46 -6.27
N HIS A 186 -3.33 1.83 -5.10
CA HIS A 186 -2.99 2.41 -3.80
C HIS A 186 -1.47 2.53 -3.63
N GLY A 187 -0.72 1.56 -4.15
CA GLY A 187 0.74 1.56 -4.29
C GLY A 187 1.56 1.29 -3.02
N ASP A 188 0.96 1.45 -1.83
CA ASP A 188 1.51 0.93 -0.57
C ASP A 188 0.46 0.12 0.23
N CYS A 189 -0.25 -0.79 -0.43
CA CYS A 189 -1.38 -1.52 0.14
C CYS A 189 -0.93 -2.71 1.01
N GLY A 190 -0.18 -2.44 2.09
CA GLY A 190 0.32 -3.46 3.01
C GLY A 190 -0.40 -3.48 4.36
N VAL A 191 -0.17 -4.52 5.17
CA VAL A 191 -0.73 -4.65 6.52
C VAL A 191 -0.47 -3.46 7.44
N HIS A 192 0.62 -2.72 7.22
CA HIS A 192 0.94 -1.50 7.96
C HIS A 192 -0.04 -0.35 7.67
N ASN A 193 -0.83 -0.44 6.61
CA ASN A 193 -1.84 0.53 6.18
C ASN A 193 -3.28 -0.02 6.30
N PHE A 194 -3.45 -1.20 6.92
CA PHE A 194 -4.74 -1.85 7.07
C PHE A 194 -5.33 -1.62 8.47
N LEU A 195 -6.47 -0.94 8.50
CA LEU A 195 -7.29 -0.80 9.70
C LEU A 195 -8.14 -2.05 9.89
N GLN A 196 -7.98 -2.68 11.05
CA GLN A 196 -8.65 -3.91 11.40
C GLN A 196 -9.57 -3.72 12.61
N LYS A 197 -10.70 -4.41 12.61
CA LYS A 197 -11.61 -4.52 13.74
C LYS A 197 -12.12 -5.95 13.85
N ASN A 198 -11.96 -6.56 15.02
CA ASN A 198 -12.27 -7.98 15.24
C ASN A 198 -11.61 -8.90 14.18
N ASP A 199 -10.36 -8.61 13.84
CA ASP A 199 -9.55 -9.35 12.85
C ASP A 199 -10.07 -9.30 11.40
N CYS A 200 -10.99 -8.38 11.10
CA CYS A 200 -11.44 -8.07 9.75
C CYS A 200 -10.92 -6.71 9.30
N LEU A 201 -10.48 -6.63 8.05
CA LEU A 201 -10.18 -5.39 7.34
C LEU A 201 -11.45 -4.55 7.29
N ILE A 202 -11.33 -3.30 7.76
CA ILE A 202 -12.41 -2.31 7.69
C ILE A 202 -11.99 -1.05 6.95
N GLY A 203 -10.69 -0.84 6.73
CA GLY A 203 -10.19 0.34 6.04
C GLY A 203 -8.76 0.19 5.56
N VAL A 204 -8.43 0.93 4.50
CA VAL A 204 -7.08 1.08 3.94
C VAL A 204 -6.76 2.57 3.90
N ILE A 205 -5.59 2.95 4.42
CA ILE A 205 -5.16 4.35 4.55
C ILE A 205 -3.78 4.57 3.93
N ASP A 206 -3.37 5.83 3.83
CA ASP A 206 -2.01 6.23 3.45
C ASP A 206 -1.55 5.69 2.08
N PRO A 207 -2.26 6.02 0.98
CA PRO A 207 -1.84 5.64 -0.37
C PRO A 207 -0.51 6.27 -0.76
N LEU A 208 0.36 5.47 -1.40
CA LEU A 208 1.51 5.95 -2.16
C LEU A 208 1.26 5.62 -3.62
N THR A 209 0.41 6.43 -4.24
CA THR A 209 -0.27 6.14 -5.50
C THR A 209 0.68 5.59 -6.59
N LEU A 210 0.24 4.53 -7.26
CA LEU A 210 1.02 3.82 -8.28
C LEU A 210 0.15 3.51 -9.51
N ALA A 211 0.74 3.59 -10.69
CA ALA A 211 0.13 3.19 -11.95
C ALA A 211 0.62 1.80 -12.36
N GLY A 212 -0.25 0.79 -12.29
CA GLY A 212 0.15 -0.62 -12.48
C GLY A 212 -1.00 -1.60 -12.69
N PRO A 213 -0.71 -2.90 -12.88
CA PRO A 213 -1.74 -3.93 -13.01
C PRO A 213 -2.36 -4.28 -11.63
N PRO A 214 -3.69 -4.46 -11.50
CA PRO A 214 -4.34 -4.76 -10.22
C PRO A 214 -3.81 -6.00 -9.48
N LEU A 215 -3.31 -7.00 -10.22
CA LEU A 215 -2.71 -8.19 -9.61
C LEU A 215 -1.44 -7.85 -8.81
N PHE A 216 -0.69 -6.83 -9.22
CA PHE A 216 0.50 -6.38 -8.50
C PHE A 216 0.14 -5.88 -7.10
N GLU A 217 -0.94 -5.10 -6.96
CA GLU A 217 -1.43 -4.64 -5.65
C GLU A 217 -1.86 -5.81 -4.76
N LEU A 218 -2.58 -6.79 -5.31
CA LEU A 218 -2.99 -7.98 -4.57
C LEU A 218 -1.77 -8.76 -4.07
N VAL A 219 -0.75 -8.93 -4.91
CA VAL A 219 0.49 -9.63 -4.54
C VAL A 219 1.27 -8.84 -3.50
N PHE A 220 1.33 -7.51 -3.63
CA PHE A 220 1.94 -6.65 -2.63
C PHE A 220 1.28 -6.82 -1.26
N ALA A 221 -0.06 -6.74 -1.20
CA ALA A 221 -0.83 -6.95 0.02
C ALA A 221 -0.62 -8.36 0.60
N PHE A 222 -0.63 -9.39 -0.25
CA PHE A 222 -0.39 -10.77 0.15
C PHE A 222 1.00 -10.98 0.77
N CYS A 223 2.04 -10.39 0.17
CA CYS A 223 3.41 -10.47 0.65
C CYS A 223 3.67 -9.56 1.86
N SER A 224 2.80 -8.59 2.19
CA SER A 224 3.09 -7.60 3.24
C SER A 224 3.24 -8.16 4.66
N SER A 225 2.80 -9.41 4.92
CA SER A 225 3.08 -10.14 6.16
C SER A 225 3.55 -11.58 5.89
N PRO A 226 4.33 -12.22 6.79
CA PRO A 226 4.89 -13.55 6.54
C PRO A 226 3.87 -14.69 6.64
N ASP A 227 2.71 -14.44 7.25
CA ASP A 227 1.72 -15.49 7.52
C ASP A 227 1.06 -16.02 6.24
N GLN A 228 0.77 -17.33 6.20
CA GLN A 228 -0.05 -17.97 5.16
C GLN A 228 0.35 -17.65 3.70
N LEU A 229 1.66 -17.46 3.42
CA LEU A 229 2.22 -17.23 2.09
C LEU A 229 2.21 -18.50 1.22
N THR A 230 1.02 -19.04 0.95
CA THR A 230 0.78 -20.29 0.22
C THR A 230 0.07 -20.05 -1.11
N TYR A 231 0.27 -20.95 -2.07
CA TYR A 231 -0.36 -20.84 -3.39
C TYR A 231 -1.89 -20.87 -3.31
N GLU A 232 -2.45 -21.71 -2.45
CA GLU A 232 -3.89 -21.92 -2.31
C GLU A 232 -4.60 -20.65 -1.82
N VAL A 233 -3.96 -19.86 -0.96
CA VAL A 233 -4.52 -18.60 -0.45
C VAL A 233 -4.59 -17.56 -1.56
N ILE A 234 -3.47 -17.26 -2.21
CA ILE A 234 -3.43 -16.19 -3.21
C ILE A 234 -4.15 -16.57 -4.49
N PHE A 235 -4.08 -17.84 -4.91
CA PHE A 235 -4.82 -18.31 -6.09
C PHE A 235 -6.31 -18.15 -5.89
N ASP A 236 -6.85 -18.54 -4.74
CA ASP A 236 -8.27 -18.43 -4.46
C ASP A 236 -8.78 -16.98 -4.57
N VAL A 237 -8.00 -16.02 -4.05
CA VAL A 237 -8.33 -14.60 -4.09
C VAL A 237 -8.13 -14.01 -5.49
N ALA A 238 -7.03 -14.32 -6.16
CA ALA A 238 -6.71 -13.80 -7.49
C ALA A 238 -7.76 -14.16 -8.54
N ARG A 239 -8.47 -15.29 -8.38
CA ARG A 239 -9.59 -15.69 -9.26
C ARG A 239 -10.74 -14.70 -9.30
N LYS A 240 -10.86 -13.79 -8.33
CA LYS A 240 -11.87 -12.74 -8.34
C LYS A 240 -11.50 -11.53 -9.18
N LEU A 241 -10.22 -11.37 -9.54
CA LEU A 241 -9.78 -10.26 -10.37
C LEU A 241 -10.25 -10.47 -11.83
N PRO A 242 -11.01 -9.53 -12.43
CA PRO A 242 -11.49 -9.68 -13.80
C PRO A 242 -10.36 -9.82 -14.84
N THR A 243 -9.18 -9.29 -14.54
CA THR A 243 -8.00 -9.31 -15.42
C THR A 243 -7.15 -10.57 -15.25
N PHE A 244 -7.42 -11.41 -14.25
CA PHE A 244 -6.60 -12.59 -13.98
C PHE A 244 -6.96 -13.76 -14.88
N ARG A 245 -5.97 -14.26 -15.64
CA ARG A 245 -6.15 -15.33 -16.65
C ARG A 245 -6.08 -16.76 -16.09
N HIS A 246 -6.15 -16.94 -14.77
CA HIS A 246 -6.02 -18.25 -14.11
C HIS A 246 -4.71 -19.01 -14.41
N ASP A 247 -3.68 -18.32 -14.88
CA ASP A 247 -2.38 -18.92 -15.18
C ASP A 247 -1.56 -19.07 -13.90
N ARG A 248 -1.28 -20.33 -13.54
CA ARG A 248 -0.48 -20.69 -12.37
C ARG A 248 0.97 -20.21 -12.48
N LYS A 249 1.62 -20.38 -13.63
CA LYS A 249 3.02 -19.97 -13.83
C LYS A 249 3.13 -18.46 -13.73
N TYR A 250 2.17 -17.75 -14.33
CA TYR A 250 2.06 -16.31 -14.22
C TYR A 250 1.91 -15.89 -12.75
N LEU A 251 0.93 -16.41 -12.01
CA LEU A 251 0.74 -16.02 -10.60
C LEU A 251 1.96 -16.32 -9.71
N VAL A 252 2.59 -17.50 -9.87
CA VAL A 252 3.78 -17.88 -9.10
C VAL A 252 4.91 -16.87 -9.34
N GLY A 253 5.17 -16.47 -10.58
CA GLY A 253 6.22 -15.50 -10.85
C GLY A 253 5.89 -14.09 -10.30
N GLU A 254 4.61 -13.68 -10.28
CA GLU A 254 4.22 -12.40 -9.65
C GLU A 254 4.55 -12.42 -8.15
N VAL A 255 4.20 -13.53 -7.48
CA VAL A 255 4.51 -13.69 -6.04
C VAL A 255 6.01 -13.75 -5.78
N ILE A 256 6.81 -14.37 -6.66
CA ILE A 256 8.27 -14.36 -6.55
C ILE A 256 8.81 -12.92 -6.59
N ILE A 257 8.35 -12.08 -7.52
CA ILE A 257 8.73 -10.65 -7.55
C ILE A 257 8.30 -9.97 -6.25
N GLY A 258 7.05 -10.14 -5.83
CA GLY A 258 6.53 -9.52 -4.60
C GLY A 258 7.29 -9.92 -3.34
N LEU A 259 7.68 -11.20 -3.21
CA LEU A 259 8.49 -11.67 -2.09
C LEU A 259 9.91 -11.09 -2.13
N TYR A 260 10.52 -11.02 -3.31
CA TYR A 260 11.85 -10.44 -3.46
C TYR A 260 11.88 -8.98 -2.98
N LEU A 261 10.90 -8.17 -3.40
CA LEU A 261 10.75 -6.79 -2.96
C LEU A 261 10.38 -6.70 -1.47
N ARG A 262 9.58 -7.62 -0.94
CA ARG A 262 9.26 -7.63 0.49
C ARG A 262 10.45 -7.99 1.37
N ILE A 263 11.31 -8.91 0.95
CA ILE A 263 12.52 -9.31 1.68
C ILE A 263 13.43 -8.10 1.86
N GLU A 264 13.57 -7.24 0.86
CA GLU A 264 14.30 -5.97 0.98
C GLU A 264 13.75 -5.12 2.13
N ARG A 265 12.45 -4.81 2.12
CA ARG A 265 11.80 -4.00 3.16
C ARG A 265 11.88 -4.66 4.54
N CYS A 266 11.79 -5.99 4.59
CA CYS A 266 11.88 -6.79 5.81
C CYS A 266 13.24 -6.63 6.49
N ILE A 267 14.34 -6.59 5.73
CA ILE A 267 15.69 -6.43 6.27
C ILE A 267 15.84 -5.13 7.07
N TYR A 268 15.16 -4.05 6.66
CA TYR A 268 15.23 -2.77 7.35
C TYR A 268 14.22 -2.61 8.48
N HIS A 269 12.97 -3.04 8.25
CA HIS A 269 11.85 -2.66 9.12
C HIS A 269 11.38 -3.76 10.06
N HIS A 270 11.55 -5.03 9.66
CA HIS A 270 11.05 -6.19 10.40
C HIS A 270 12.02 -7.38 10.31
N PRO A 271 13.29 -7.23 10.75
CA PRO A 271 14.31 -8.27 10.57
C PRO A 271 13.94 -9.60 11.24
N ASP A 272 13.10 -9.58 12.28
CA ASP A 272 12.62 -10.77 12.98
C ASP A 272 11.71 -11.67 12.09
N ASP A 273 11.06 -11.10 11.07
CA ASP A 273 10.21 -11.85 10.12
C ASP A 273 11.03 -12.51 9.00
N LEU A 274 12.30 -12.13 8.83
CA LEU A 274 13.14 -12.56 7.71
C LEU A 274 13.22 -14.10 7.56
N PRO A 275 13.38 -14.90 8.63
CA PRO A 275 13.39 -16.36 8.50
C PRO A 275 12.13 -16.93 7.85
N ALA A 276 10.96 -16.34 8.15
CA ALA A 276 9.69 -16.78 7.57
C ALA A 276 9.60 -16.42 6.08
N TYR A 277 10.03 -15.22 5.69
CA TYR A 277 10.10 -14.85 4.27
C TYR A 277 11.10 -15.69 3.48
N LEU A 278 12.24 -16.06 4.05
CA LEU A 278 13.20 -16.96 3.39
C LEU A 278 12.67 -18.39 3.25
N ALA A 279 11.83 -18.86 4.19
CA ALA A 279 11.13 -20.13 4.05
C ALA A 279 10.08 -20.07 2.92
N ALA A 280 9.31 -18.97 2.85
CA ALA A 280 8.38 -18.72 1.75
C ALA A 280 9.11 -18.64 0.41
N TRP A 281 10.24 -17.93 0.33
CA TRP A 281 11.08 -17.84 -0.86
C TRP A 281 11.41 -19.23 -1.42
N LYS A 282 11.90 -20.15 -0.57
CA LYS A 282 12.22 -21.52 -0.99
C LYS A 282 11.01 -22.28 -1.50
N TYR A 283 9.87 -22.16 -0.79
CA TYR A 283 8.62 -22.79 -1.22
C TYR A 283 8.18 -22.29 -2.60
N TRP A 284 8.13 -20.99 -2.83
CA TRP A 284 7.68 -20.40 -4.09
C TRP A 284 8.62 -20.71 -5.27
N ASN A 285 9.94 -20.71 -5.06
CA ASN A 285 10.90 -21.14 -6.08
C ASN A 285 10.68 -22.61 -6.47
N SER A 286 10.41 -23.50 -5.52
CA SER A 286 10.12 -24.91 -5.83
C SER A 286 8.86 -25.07 -6.71
N LEU A 287 7.86 -24.19 -6.58
CA LEU A 287 6.67 -24.21 -7.44
C LEU A 287 6.94 -23.73 -8.87
N PHE A 288 7.95 -22.89 -9.04
CA PHE A 288 8.39 -22.37 -10.33
C PHE A 288 9.27 -23.38 -11.06
N ASP A 289 10.22 -24.01 -10.35
CA ASP A 289 11.16 -25.00 -10.91
C ASP A 289 10.48 -26.28 -11.41
N VAL A 290 9.49 -26.80 -10.66
CA VAL A 290 8.73 -28.00 -11.06
C VAL A 290 8.00 -27.82 -12.40
N GLN A 291 7.75 -26.57 -12.82
CA GLN A 291 7.10 -26.27 -14.09
C GLN A 291 8.08 -26.16 -15.27
N ASN A 292 9.39 -26.00 -15.01
CA ASN A 292 10.42 -26.07 -16.04
C ASN A 292 10.79 -27.52 -16.40
N ILE A 293 10.35 -28.51 -15.63
CA ILE A 293 10.59 -29.94 -15.88
C ILE A 293 9.48 -30.58 -16.75
N LYS A 294 8.31 -29.93 -16.91
CA LYS A 294 7.15 -30.51 -17.63
C LYS A 294 7.00 -30.11 -19.10
N CYS A 295 7.99 -29.46 -19.69
CA CYS A 295 8.09 -29.28 -21.15
C CYS A 295 9.47 -29.77 -21.64
N GLN A 296 9.61 -31.09 -21.72
CA GLN A 296 10.51 -31.78 -22.65
C GLN A 296 9.71 -32.87 -23.34
#